data_AF-A0A929VW44-F1
#
_entry.id   AF-A0A929VW44-F1
#
_cell.length_a   1.000
_cell.length_b   1.000
_cell.length_c   1.000
_cell.angle_alpha   90.00
_cell.angle_beta   90.00
_cell.angle_gamma   90.00
#
_symmetry.space_group_name_H-M   'P 1'
#
loop_
_entity.id
_entity.type
_entity.pdbx_description
1 polymer ?
#
loop_
_entity_poly.entity_id
_entity_poly.type
_entity_poly.pdbx_seq_one_letter_code
_entity_poly.pdbx_strand_id
1 'polypeptide(L)'
;MTAKELFDKVYAQAKDMGMNYKNEGHQIVNPKGNAIIRKNLEENAFTEGAAYWGFLNPEEETSGQYSDFSFVVFPDSYSEVKTCVVCLGVGSSGFRNDYHLAALPGIRRMFLKLKGQNTFFKASFSDIESTSTDLLNEITTSHSQLTSHSQLITVIGRYKTVLPASCIVNPQEENGMKIIYAWLATYAKIRSWATNEKQRRAIEKALSEIPNSDDNNEEKDIKDLLEKRKYIVLQGAPGTGKTYTALNIAKGYNQTFFEQFHAETTFSDFVYGIRA
;
A
#
# COMPACT_ATOMS: atom_id res chain seq x y z
N MET A 1 11.75 -19.47 2.75
CA MET A 1 11.72 -19.35 1.27
C MET A 1 12.66 -18.24 0.83
N THR A 2 13.35 -18.38 -0.31
CA THR A 2 14.24 -17.33 -0.85
C THR A 2 13.45 -16.20 -1.51
N ALA A 3 14.09 -15.04 -1.76
CA ALA A 3 13.45 -13.95 -2.49
C ALA A 3 13.07 -14.33 -3.92
N LYS A 4 13.88 -15.18 -4.55
CA LYS A 4 13.61 -15.72 -5.89
C LYS A 4 12.41 -16.66 -5.88
N GLU A 5 12.33 -17.58 -4.92
CA GLU A 5 11.18 -18.48 -4.75
C GLU A 5 9.88 -17.71 -4.51
N LEU A 6 9.94 -16.64 -3.71
CA LEU A 6 8.79 -15.76 -3.49
C LEU A 6 8.34 -15.12 -4.81
N PHE A 7 9.27 -14.54 -5.57
CA PHE A 7 8.98 -13.99 -6.90
C PHE A 7 8.37 -15.06 -7.82
N ASP A 8 8.96 -16.24 -7.91
CA ASP A 8 8.51 -17.30 -8.83
C ASP A 8 7.08 -17.77 -8.51
N LYS A 9 6.72 -17.88 -7.22
CA LYS A 9 5.35 -18.20 -6.79
C LYS A 9 4.34 -17.13 -7.18
N VAL A 10 4.65 -15.86 -6.92
CA VAL A 10 3.76 -14.74 -7.26
C VAL A 10 3.68 -14.54 -8.78
N TYR A 11 4.78 -14.77 -9.49
CA TYR A 11 4.84 -14.75 -10.94
C TYR A 11 3.97 -15.83 -11.58
N ALA A 12 3.99 -17.05 -11.03
CA ALA A 12 3.09 -18.12 -11.45
C ALA A 12 1.61 -17.71 -11.27
N GLN A 13 1.26 -17.17 -10.09
CA GLN A 13 -0.09 -16.70 -9.80
C GLN A 13 -0.52 -15.56 -10.74
N ALA A 14 0.38 -14.63 -11.07
CA ALA A 14 0.09 -13.53 -12.00
C ALA A 14 -0.31 -14.05 -13.39
N LYS A 15 0.38 -15.08 -13.90
CA LYS A 15 0.02 -15.73 -15.17
C LYS A 15 -1.35 -16.41 -15.10
N ASP A 16 -1.67 -17.06 -13.99
CA ASP A 16 -2.99 -17.67 -13.78
C ASP A 16 -4.12 -16.63 -13.75
N MET A 17 -3.82 -15.40 -13.32
CA MET A 17 -4.72 -14.24 -13.36
C MET A 17 -4.79 -13.54 -14.73
N GLY A 18 -4.01 -13.99 -15.72
CA GLY A 18 -4.01 -13.45 -17.09
C GLY A 18 -2.91 -12.45 -17.41
N MET A 19 -1.90 -12.31 -16.55
CA MET A 19 -0.69 -11.57 -16.90
C MET A 19 0.04 -12.29 -18.05
N ASN A 20 0.37 -11.52 -19.08
CA ASN A 20 1.16 -11.91 -20.23
C ASN A 20 2.40 -11.02 -20.27
N TYR A 21 3.56 -11.57 -19.93
CA TYR A 21 4.80 -10.81 -19.83
C TYR A 21 5.28 -10.33 -21.20
N LYS A 22 5.87 -9.13 -21.25
CA LYS A 22 6.38 -8.51 -22.47
C LYS A 22 7.89 -8.69 -22.64
N ASN A 23 8.63 -8.87 -21.55
CA ASN A 23 10.09 -8.88 -21.54
C ASN A 23 10.69 -10.09 -20.81
N GLU A 24 11.90 -10.45 -21.22
CA GLU A 24 12.83 -11.31 -20.49
C GLU A 24 14.09 -10.49 -20.19
N GLY A 25 14.35 -10.25 -18.90
CA GLY A 25 15.39 -9.30 -18.50
C GLY A 25 15.12 -7.92 -19.13
N HIS A 26 16.12 -7.40 -19.87
CA HIS A 26 16.00 -6.11 -20.55
C HIS A 26 15.44 -6.18 -21.97
N GLN A 27 15.20 -7.38 -22.52
CA GLN A 27 14.79 -7.57 -23.90
C GLN A 27 13.27 -7.76 -24.03
N ILE A 28 12.66 -7.09 -25.01
CA ILE A 28 11.25 -7.30 -25.36
C ILE A 28 11.15 -8.57 -26.20
N VAL A 29 10.47 -9.59 -25.68
CA VAL A 29 10.28 -10.90 -26.34
C VAL A 29 8.84 -11.12 -26.80
N ASN A 30 7.88 -10.42 -26.20
CA ASN A 30 6.47 -10.53 -26.55
C ASN A 30 5.84 -9.12 -26.59
N PRO A 31 5.92 -8.41 -27.73
CA PRO A 31 5.45 -7.03 -27.84
C PRO A 31 3.97 -6.82 -27.48
N LYS A 32 3.14 -7.88 -27.57
CA LYS A 32 1.71 -7.88 -27.22
C LYS A 32 1.45 -8.23 -25.75
N GLY A 33 2.49 -8.39 -24.94
CA GLY A 33 2.37 -8.60 -23.50
C GLY A 33 1.67 -7.42 -22.81
N ASN A 34 0.95 -7.71 -21.74
CA ASN A 34 0.18 -6.74 -20.95
C ASN A 34 0.86 -6.34 -19.63
N ALA A 35 2.12 -6.74 -19.42
CA ALA A 35 2.92 -6.35 -18.27
C ALA A 35 4.42 -6.36 -18.58
N ILE A 36 5.13 -5.37 -18.03
CA ILE A 36 6.59 -5.35 -17.95
C ILE A 36 7.00 -5.88 -16.57
N ILE A 37 7.97 -6.78 -16.54
CA ILE A 37 8.54 -7.32 -15.30
C ILE A 37 9.87 -6.62 -15.04
N ARG A 38 10.03 -6.06 -13.84
CA ARG A 38 11.32 -5.57 -13.37
C ARG A 38 11.67 -6.23 -12.05
N LYS A 39 12.95 -6.58 -11.87
CA LYS A 39 13.46 -7.16 -10.64
C LYS A 39 14.93 -6.79 -10.45
N ASN A 40 15.30 -6.60 -9.20
CA ASN A 40 16.66 -6.50 -8.71
C ASN A 40 16.74 -7.42 -7.49
N LEU A 41 17.17 -8.67 -7.70
CA LEU A 41 17.17 -9.72 -6.67
C LEU A 41 18.56 -10.32 -6.46
N GLU A 42 19.60 -9.66 -6.97
CA GLU A 42 21.00 -10.04 -6.72
C GLU A 42 21.37 -9.78 -5.25
N GLU A 43 22.32 -10.53 -4.71
CA GLU A 43 22.67 -10.46 -3.29
C GLU A 43 23.14 -9.06 -2.84
N ASN A 44 23.91 -8.37 -3.70
CA ASN A 44 24.36 -7.00 -3.43
C ASN A 44 23.18 -6.01 -3.31
N ALA A 45 22.07 -6.24 -4.04
CA ALA A 45 20.89 -5.39 -3.98
C ALA A 45 20.29 -5.32 -2.57
N PHE A 46 20.41 -6.40 -1.78
CA PHE A 46 19.93 -6.41 -0.40
C PHE A 46 20.84 -5.61 0.54
N THR A 47 22.15 -5.66 0.31
CA THR A 47 23.11 -4.85 1.07
C THR A 47 23.02 -3.35 0.73
N GLU A 48 22.64 -3.01 -0.50
CA GLU A 48 22.51 -1.64 -1.01
C GLU A 48 21.14 -0.99 -0.73
N GLY A 49 20.19 -1.72 -0.13
CA GLY A 49 18.85 -1.16 0.07
C GLY A 49 18.06 -1.04 -1.23
N ALA A 50 18.33 -1.89 -2.23
CA ALA A 50 17.89 -1.75 -3.62
C ALA A 50 17.18 -2.99 -4.18
N ALA A 51 17.00 -4.05 -3.39
CA ALA A 51 16.25 -5.24 -3.80
C ALA A 51 14.74 -4.98 -3.94
N TYR A 52 14.17 -5.37 -5.08
CA TYR A 52 12.74 -5.29 -5.37
C TYR A 52 12.36 -6.19 -6.55
N TRP A 53 11.07 -6.40 -6.75
CA TRP A 53 10.51 -6.85 -8.02
C TRP A 53 9.08 -6.36 -8.20
N GLY A 54 8.59 -6.30 -9.43
CA GLY A 54 7.25 -5.81 -9.69
C GLY A 54 6.77 -5.99 -11.13
N PHE A 55 5.47 -5.73 -11.29
CA PHE A 55 4.74 -5.77 -12.55
C PHE A 55 4.24 -4.37 -12.89
N LEU A 56 4.72 -3.84 -14.01
CA LEU A 56 4.51 -2.48 -14.48
C LEU A 56 3.57 -2.45 -15.69
N ASN A 57 3.14 -1.25 -16.06
CA ASN A 57 2.38 -1.02 -17.29
C ASN A 57 3.18 -1.52 -18.52
N PRO A 58 2.54 -2.18 -19.51
CA PRO A 58 3.21 -2.68 -20.72
C PRO A 58 3.86 -1.62 -21.61
N GLU A 59 3.54 -0.34 -21.40
CA GLU A 59 4.14 0.81 -22.10
C GLU A 59 5.43 1.33 -21.45
N GLU A 60 5.84 0.76 -20.32
CA GLU A 60 7.09 1.14 -19.65
C GLU A 60 8.30 0.45 -20.27
N GLU A 61 9.46 1.09 -20.13
CA GLU A 61 10.73 0.50 -20.53
C GLU A 61 11.12 -0.68 -19.63
N THR A 62 12.13 -1.47 -20.01
CA THR A 62 12.61 -2.59 -19.18
C THR A 62 13.60 -2.17 -18.08
N SER A 63 14.01 -0.90 -18.04
CA SER A 63 14.94 -0.34 -17.05
C SER A 63 14.75 1.17 -16.86
N GLY A 64 15.46 1.75 -15.89
CA GLY A 64 15.43 3.20 -15.62
C GLY A 64 14.22 3.63 -14.77
N GLN A 65 13.87 4.90 -14.84
CA GLN A 65 12.64 5.39 -14.22
C GLN A 65 11.41 4.90 -15.00
N TYR A 66 10.24 4.97 -14.40
CA TYR A 66 8.98 4.61 -15.03
C TYR A 66 7.86 5.47 -14.44
N SER A 67 6.69 5.46 -15.09
CA SER A 67 5.50 6.18 -14.66
C SER A 67 4.38 5.24 -14.21
N ASP A 68 3.31 5.82 -13.67
CA ASP A 68 2.04 5.15 -13.39
C ASP A 68 2.11 4.07 -12.29
N PHE A 69 0.97 3.42 -12.02
CA PHE A 69 0.90 2.41 -10.97
C PHE A 69 1.67 1.13 -11.32
N SER A 70 2.20 0.49 -10.30
CA SER A 70 2.82 -0.83 -10.38
C SER A 70 2.49 -1.66 -9.15
N PHE A 71 2.40 -2.98 -9.33
CA PHE A 71 2.51 -3.91 -8.22
C PHE A 71 4.00 -4.13 -7.94
N VAL A 72 4.46 -3.84 -6.72
CA VAL A 72 5.87 -3.98 -6.33
C VAL A 72 5.99 -4.66 -4.97
N VAL A 73 7.03 -5.48 -4.81
CA VAL A 73 7.34 -6.15 -3.55
C VAL A 73 8.81 -5.93 -3.19
N PHE A 74 9.02 -5.58 -1.93
CA PHE A 74 10.34 -5.41 -1.33
C PHE A 74 10.58 -6.53 -0.30
N PRO A 75 11.39 -7.56 -0.61
CA PRO A 75 11.78 -8.58 0.35
C PRO A 75 12.86 -8.08 1.31
N ASP A 76 12.90 -8.60 2.53
CA ASP A 76 13.91 -8.26 3.54
C ASP A 76 15.26 -8.95 3.34
N SER A 77 15.27 -10.16 2.77
CA SER A 77 16.45 -11.02 2.68
C SER A 77 16.52 -11.79 1.37
N TYR A 78 17.74 -12.03 0.89
CA TYR A 78 18.01 -12.81 -0.32
C TYR A 78 17.68 -14.30 -0.12
N SER A 79 18.18 -14.90 0.95
CA SER A 79 18.16 -16.34 1.20
C SER A 79 16.96 -16.81 2.04
N GLU A 80 16.48 -15.99 2.97
CA GLU A 80 15.39 -16.37 3.88
C GLU A 80 14.46 -15.18 4.13
N VAL A 81 13.42 -15.04 3.29
CA VAL A 81 12.46 -13.96 3.43
C VAL A 81 11.56 -14.21 4.63
N LYS A 82 11.73 -13.41 5.69
CA LYS A 82 10.85 -13.42 6.87
C LYS A 82 9.79 -12.35 6.77
N THR A 83 10.09 -11.25 6.10
CA THR A 83 9.17 -10.13 5.92
C THR A 83 9.34 -9.53 4.53
N CYS A 84 8.24 -9.12 3.92
CA CYS A 84 8.27 -8.30 2.72
C CYS A 84 7.21 -7.20 2.79
N VAL A 85 7.42 -6.14 2.01
CA VAL A 85 6.45 -5.05 1.86
C VAL A 85 5.86 -5.13 0.47
N VAL A 86 4.58 -5.46 0.37
CA VAL A 86 3.82 -5.46 -0.88
C VAL A 86 3.16 -4.12 -1.05
N CYS A 87 3.29 -3.50 -2.23
CA CYS A 87 2.77 -2.17 -2.48
C CYS A 87 2.04 -2.05 -3.82
N LEU A 88 1.05 -1.15 -3.83
CA LEU A 88 0.76 -0.38 -5.03
C LEU A 88 1.75 0.80 -5.01
N GLY A 89 2.71 0.78 -5.92
CA GLY A 89 3.68 1.86 -6.10
C GLY A 89 3.31 2.77 -7.26
N VAL A 90 3.79 4.01 -7.25
CA VAL A 90 3.83 4.89 -8.42
C VAL A 90 5.27 4.96 -8.91
N GLY A 91 5.47 4.91 -10.22
CA GLY A 91 6.81 5.07 -10.80
C GLY A 91 7.46 6.40 -10.39
N SER A 92 8.79 6.44 -10.34
CA SER A 92 9.55 7.62 -9.90
C SER A 92 9.39 8.83 -10.82
N SER A 93 8.90 8.64 -12.05
CA SER A 93 8.51 9.72 -12.96
C SER A 93 7.07 10.21 -12.73
N GLY A 94 6.38 9.73 -11.68
CA GLY A 94 5.02 10.14 -11.34
C GLY A 94 3.97 9.53 -12.27
N PHE A 95 2.84 10.24 -12.43
CA PHE A 95 1.74 9.79 -13.28
C PHE A 95 1.88 10.28 -14.72
N ARG A 96 1.64 9.36 -15.66
CA ARG A 96 1.52 9.64 -17.10
C ARG A 96 0.09 9.41 -17.57
N ASN A 97 -0.46 8.23 -17.30
CA ASN A 97 -1.81 7.82 -17.71
C ASN A 97 -2.75 7.58 -16.50
N ASP A 98 -2.20 7.21 -15.34
CA ASP A 98 -2.99 6.74 -14.21
C ASP A 98 -3.45 7.84 -13.25
N TYR A 99 -3.15 9.10 -13.49
CA TYR A 99 -3.53 10.19 -12.57
C TYR A 99 -5.05 10.22 -12.31
N HIS A 100 -5.85 10.09 -13.37
CA HIS A 100 -7.31 10.06 -13.24
C HIS A 100 -7.76 8.85 -12.41
N LEU A 101 -7.15 7.69 -12.61
CA LEU A 101 -7.42 6.49 -11.82
C LEU A 101 -7.05 6.68 -10.34
N ALA A 102 -5.94 7.38 -10.07
CA ALA A 102 -5.46 7.70 -8.72
C ALA A 102 -6.35 8.70 -7.98
N ALA A 103 -6.93 9.67 -8.70
CA ALA A 103 -7.84 10.67 -8.16
C ALA A 103 -9.24 10.10 -7.87
N LEU A 104 -9.65 9.03 -8.54
CA LEU A 104 -10.95 8.40 -8.33
C LEU A 104 -11.00 7.59 -7.03
N PRO A 105 -12.11 7.65 -6.26
CA PRO A 105 -12.28 6.84 -5.05
C PRO A 105 -12.27 5.32 -5.29
N GLY A 106 -12.51 4.88 -6.53
CA GLY A 106 -12.68 3.47 -6.89
C GLY A 106 -11.48 2.61 -6.54
N ILE A 107 -10.27 3.00 -6.96
CA ILE A 107 -9.04 2.25 -6.69
C ILE A 107 -8.77 2.21 -5.19
N ARG A 108 -8.86 3.36 -4.52
CA ARG A 108 -8.66 3.44 -3.07
C ARG A 108 -9.62 2.51 -2.32
N ARG A 109 -10.90 2.48 -2.70
CA ARG A 109 -11.90 1.56 -2.12
C ARG A 109 -11.53 0.09 -2.34
N MET A 110 -10.95 -0.28 -3.47
CA MET A 110 -10.53 -1.66 -3.72
C MET A 110 -9.42 -2.10 -2.76
N PHE A 111 -8.41 -1.26 -2.53
CA PHE A 111 -7.33 -1.58 -1.58
C PHE A 111 -7.79 -1.51 -0.12
N LEU A 112 -8.70 -0.60 0.23
CA LEU A 112 -9.25 -0.53 1.59
C LEU A 112 -10.03 -1.79 1.99
N LYS A 113 -10.57 -2.56 1.03
CA LYS A 113 -11.18 -3.87 1.31
C LYS A 113 -10.16 -4.92 1.75
N LEU A 114 -8.88 -4.69 1.47
CA LEU A 114 -7.76 -5.55 1.89
C LEU A 114 -7.14 -5.06 3.21
N LYS A 115 -7.77 -4.09 3.90
CA LYS A 115 -7.26 -3.53 5.15
C LYS A 115 -7.11 -4.64 6.19
N GLY A 116 -5.93 -4.68 6.80
CA GLY A 116 -5.61 -5.50 7.97
C GLY A 116 -4.67 -4.74 8.90
N GLN A 117 -4.20 -5.39 9.98
CA GLN A 117 -3.37 -4.75 11.00
C GLN A 117 -2.08 -4.11 10.42
N ASN A 118 -1.46 -4.77 9.44
CA ASN A 118 -0.18 -4.34 8.85
C ASN A 118 -0.34 -3.64 7.50
N THR A 119 -1.44 -2.91 7.31
CA THR A 119 -1.72 -2.17 6.06
C THR A 119 -1.62 -0.66 6.26
N PHE A 120 -1.05 0.02 5.28
CA PHE A 120 -0.73 1.45 5.32
C PHE A 120 -1.24 2.10 4.05
N PHE A 121 -2.15 3.06 4.19
CA PHE A 121 -2.75 3.77 3.07
C PHE A 121 -2.57 5.27 3.24
N LYS A 122 -2.19 5.94 2.15
CA LYS A 122 -2.26 7.39 2.07
C LYS A 122 -3.72 7.86 2.03
N ALA A 123 -3.93 9.10 2.45
CA ALA A 123 -5.25 9.75 2.38
C ALA A 123 -5.71 9.86 0.91
N SER A 124 -4.82 10.31 0.03
CA SER A 124 -5.01 10.31 -1.43
C SER A 124 -4.02 9.36 -2.11
N PHE A 125 -4.49 8.64 -3.13
CA PHE A 125 -3.61 7.78 -3.95
C PHE A 125 -2.93 8.58 -5.08
N SER A 126 -3.36 9.81 -5.35
CA SER A 126 -2.68 10.74 -6.26
C SER A 126 -1.56 11.54 -5.59
N ASP A 127 -1.45 11.46 -4.27
CA ASP A 127 -0.42 12.16 -3.51
C ASP A 127 0.90 11.41 -3.57
N ILE A 128 1.84 11.95 -4.34
CA ILE A 128 3.21 11.43 -4.53
C ILE A 128 4.28 12.30 -3.86
N GLU A 129 3.86 13.26 -3.03
CA GLU A 129 4.74 14.23 -2.37
C GLU A 129 4.87 13.92 -0.88
N SER A 130 3.76 13.57 -0.23
CA SER A 130 3.77 13.27 1.19
C SER A 130 4.41 11.91 1.47
N THR A 131 4.95 11.74 2.68
CA THR A 131 5.50 10.47 3.13
C THR A 131 4.44 9.66 3.88
N SER A 132 4.41 8.33 3.69
CA SER A 132 3.65 7.45 4.57
C SER A 132 4.37 7.27 5.91
N THR A 133 4.18 8.23 6.83
CA THR A 133 4.87 8.27 8.12
C THR A 133 4.58 7.02 8.96
N ASP A 134 3.35 6.49 8.91
CA ASP A 134 2.97 5.30 9.67
C ASP A 134 3.73 4.05 9.21
N LEU A 135 3.96 3.91 7.90
CA LEU A 135 4.74 2.80 7.33
C LEU A 135 6.21 2.92 7.74
N LEU A 136 6.79 4.12 7.64
CA LEU A 136 8.18 4.33 8.03
C LEU A 136 8.42 4.08 9.52
N ASN A 137 7.51 4.56 10.36
CA ASN A 137 7.59 4.35 11.80
C ASN A 137 7.49 2.86 12.13
N GLU A 138 6.58 2.13 11.49
CA GLU A 138 6.44 0.69 11.68
C GLU A 138 7.72 -0.05 11.29
N ILE A 139 8.23 0.20 10.10
CA ILE A 139 9.45 -0.46 9.60
C ILE A 139 10.66 -0.13 10.48
N THR A 140 10.77 1.12 10.93
CA THR A 140 11.91 1.54 11.77
C THR A 140 11.83 0.92 13.17
N THR A 141 10.63 0.86 13.76
CA THR A 141 10.43 0.37 15.13
C THR A 141 10.53 -1.15 15.19
N SER A 142 9.82 -1.86 14.30
CA SER A 142 9.70 -3.32 14.29
C SER A 142 10.98 -4.03 13.84
N HIS A 143 11.86 -3.34 13.10
CA HIS A 143 13.15 -3.89 12.65
C HIS A 143 14.37 -3.30 13.37
N SER A 144 14.16 -2.57 14.47
CA SER A 144 15.23 -1.95 15.26
C SER A 144 16.13 -2.94 16.02
N GLN A 145 15.75 -4.22 16.13
CA GLN A 145 16.45 -5.15 17.02
C GLN A 145 17.56 -6.02 16.42
N LEU A 146 17.72 -6.14 15.10
CA LEU A 146 18.81 -6.96 14.54
C LEU A 146 19.33 -6.42 13.20
N THR A 147 20.62 -6.04 13.24
CA THR A 147 21.60 -5.95 12.14
C THR A 147 21.48 -4.82 11.11
N SER A 148 22.51 -3.99 11.14
CA SER A 148 23.16 -3.25 10.05
C SER A 148 22.48 -3.33 8.68
N HIS A 149 21.94 -2.19 8.24
CA HIS A 149 21.35 -1.96 6.92
C HIS A 149 20.18 -2.90 6.58
N SER A 150 19.08 -2.81 7.33
CA SER A 150 17.86 -3.48 6.90
C SER A 150 17.46 -2.96 5.52
N GLN A 151 17.47 -3.87 4.55
CA GLN A 151 17.07 -3.65 3.15
C GLN A 151 15.76 -2.86 3.08
N LEU A 152 14.79 -3.21 3.94
CA LEU A 152 13.49 -2.57 4.01
C LEU A 152 13.54 -1.11 4.47
N ILE A 153 14.33 -0.76 5.50
CA ILE A 153 14.48 0.63 5.96
C ILE A 153 15.00 1.49 4.81
N THR A 154 16.03 1.02 4.11
CA THR A 154 16.68 1.81 3.05
C THR A 154 15.78 1.94 1.82
N VAL A 155 15.23 0.83 1.33
CA VAL A 155 14.41 0.83 0.10
C VAL A 155 13.10 1.59 0.29
N ILE A 156 12.43 1.42 1.44
CA ILE A 156 11.20 2.16 1.74
C ILE A 156 11.52 3.62 2.02
N GLY A 157 12.63 3.94 2.69
CA GLY A 157 13.10 5.30 2.85
C GLY A 157 13.31 6.03 1.52
N ARG A 158 13.83 5.32 0.50
CA ARG A 158 14.04 5.84 -0.86
C ARG A 158 12.73 6.11 -1.60
N TYR A 159 11.73 5.22 -1.47
CA TYR A 159 10.46 5.31 -2.20
C TYR A 159 9.28 5.84 -1.35
N LYS A 160 9.53 6.36 -0.16
CA LYS A 160 8.52 6.72 0.86
C LYS A 160 7.40 7.64 0.40
N THR A 161 7.62 8.41 -0.67
CA THR A 161 6.62 9.33 -1.23
C THR A 161 5.78 8.71 -2.35
N VAL A 162 6.19 7.59 -2.93
CA VAL A 162 5.53 6.98 -4.10
C VAL A 162 4.86 5.63 -3.79
N LEU A 163 4.57 5.38 -2.51
CA LEU A 163 3.87 4.17 -2.04
C LEU A 163 2.49 4.55 -1.47
N PRO A 164 1.45 4.74 -2.32
CA PRO A 164 0.10 5.10 -1.87
C PRO A 164 -0.57 4.02 -1.02
N ALA A 165 -0.25 2.75 -1.25
CA ALA A 165 -0.74 1.62 -0.47
C ALA A 165 0.35 0.59 -0.26
N SER A 166 0.50 0.14 0.98
CA SER A 166 1.50 -0.87 1.37
C SER A 166 0.96 -1.83 2.41
N CYS A 167 1.48 -3.05 2.41
CA CYS A 167 1.24 -4.05 3.44
C CYS A 167 2.54 -4.74 3.82
N ILE A 168 2.83 -4.81 5.12
CA ILE A 168 3.94 -5.60 5.66
C ILE A 168 3.41 -7.00 5.91
N VAL A 169 4.06 -8.01 5.32
CA VAL A 169 3.60 -9.39 5.37
C VAL A 169 4.76 -10.37 5.49
N ASN A 170 4.59 -11.38 6.35
CA ASN A 170 5.44 -12.54 6.39
C ASN A 170 4.88 -13.61 5.43
N PRO A 171 5.55 -13.89 4.30
CA PRO A 171 5.02 -14.84 3.31
C PRO A 171 4.99 -16.29 3.81
N GLN A 172 5.66 -16.61 4.92
CA GLN A 172 5.72 -17.96 5.48
C GLN A 172 4.61 -18.23 6.51
N GLU A 173 3.87 -17.21 6.94
CA GLU A 173 2.70 -17.37 7.81
C GLU A 173 1.47 -17.89 7.05
N GLU A 174 0.50 -18.46 7.79
CA GLU A 174 -0.68 -19.15 7.25
C GLU A 174 -1.43 -18.36 6.16
N ASN A 175 -1.57 -17.04 6.35
CA ASN A 175 -2.26 -16.15 5.41
C ASN A 175 -1.30 -15.26 4.60
N GLY A 176 0.02 -15.40 4.79
CA GLY A 176 1.02 -14.53 4.18
C GLY A 176 0.91 -14.48 2.67
N MET A 177 1.02 -15.62 2.00
CA MET A 177 0.90 -15.70 0.53
C MET A 177 -0.49 -15.28 0.03
N LYS A 178 -1.56 -15.58 0.78
CA LYS A 178 -2.93 -15.20 0.39
C LYS A 178 -3.08 -13.68 0.32
N ILE A 179 -2.50 -12.95 1.29
CA ILE A 179 -2.47 -11.49 1.29
C ILE A 179 -1.73 -10.98 0.05
N ILE A 180 -0.54 -11.50 -0.26
CA ILE A 180 0.23 -11.10 -1.45
C ILE A 180 -0.59 -11.33 -2.74
N TYR A 181 -1.25 -12.49 -2.84
CA TYR A 181 -2.09 -12.83 -3.99
C TYR A 181 -3.31 -11.94 -4.12
N ALA A 182 -3.93 -11.51 -3.02
CA ALA A 182 -5.06 -10.61 -3.08
C ALA A 182 -4.66 -9.18 -3.49
N TRP A 183 -3.50 -8.70 -3.05
CA TRP A 183 -2.92 -7.45 -3.53
C TRP A 183 -2.61 -7.52 -5.04
N LEU A 184 -2.04 -8.64 -5.49
CA LEU A 184 -1.82 -8.91 -6.91
C LEU A 184 -3.13 -8.97 -7.70
N ALA A 185 -4.15 -9.66 -7.19
CA ALA A 185 -5.47 -9.77 -7.81
C ALA A 185 -6.15 -8.41 -7.96
N THR A 186 -5.99 -7.54 -6.97
CA THR A 186 -6.49 -6.16 -7.00
C THR A 186 -5.81 -5.37 -8.11
N TYR A 187 -4.49 -5.48 -8.25
CA TYR A 187 -3.76 -4.86 -9.37
C TYR A 187 -4.16 -5.45 -10.72
N ALA A 188 -4.32 -6.77 -10.82
CA ALA A 188 -4.78 -7.46 -12.02
C ALA A 188 -6.16 -6.98 -12.49
N LYS A 189 -7.07 -6.68 -11.55
CA LYS A 189 -8.37 -6.03 -11.86
C LYS A 189 -8.19 -4.63 -12.41
N ILE A 190 -7.34 -3.80 -11.80
CA ILE A 190 -7.07 -2.42 -12.27
C ILE A 190 -6.51 -2.44 -13.70
N ARG A 191 -5.65 -3.40 -14.01
CA ARG A 191 -5.03 -3.57 -15.35
C ARG A 191 -5.85 -4.41 -16.32
N SER A 192 -7.02 -4.90 -15.93
CA SER A 192 -7.87 -5.76 -16.76
C SER A 192 -7.12 -6.96 -17.36
N TRP A 193 -6.28 -7.65 -16.59
CA TRP A 193 -5.47 -8.77 -17.08
C TRP A 193 -6.31 -9.96 -17.57
N ALA A 194 -7.44 -10.24 -16.93
CA ALA A 194 -8.24 -11.42 -17.25
C ALA A 194 -9.06 -11.26 -18.53
N THR A 195 -8.77 -12.10 -19.53
CA THR A 195 -9.47 -12.17 -20.81
C THR A 195 -10.51 -13.29 -20.89
N ASN A 196 -10.40 -14.30 -20.02
CA ASN A 196 -11.31 -15.45 -19.97
C ASN A 196 -11.84 -15.74 -18.56
N GLU A 197 -12.84 -16.63 -18.48
CA GLU A 197 -13.51 -16.97 -17.22
C GLU A 197 -12.57 -17.63 -16.19
N LYS A 198 -11.64 -18.50 -16.63
CA LYS A 198 -10.68 -19.15 -15.75
C LYS A 198 -9.81 -18.11 -15.01
N GLN A 199 -9.31 -17.11 -15.74
CA GLN A 199 -8.51 -16.03 -15.17
C GLN A 199 -9.32 -15.15 -14.22
N ARG A 200 -10.58 -14.82 -14.58
CA ARG A 200 -11.49 -14.07 -13.68
C ARG A 200 -11.73 -14.82 -12.37
N ARG A 201 -12.00 -16.12 -12.45
CA ARG A 201 -12.16 -16.98 -11.27
C ARG A 201 -10.89 -17.04 -10.41
N ALA A 202 -9.71 -17.06 -11.02
CA ALA A 202 -8.44 -17.03 -10.27
C ALA A 202 -8.26 -15.72 -9.47
N ILE A 203 -8.62 -14.58 -10.07
CA ILE A 203 -8.64 -13.28 -9.40
C ILE A 203 -9.67 -13.27 -8.26
N GLU A 204 -10.91 -13.71 -8.53
CA GLU A 204 -12.00 -13.70 -7.54
C GLU A 204 -11.68 -14.62 -6.35
N LYS A 205 -11.13 -15.80 -6.62
CA LYS A 205 -10.68 -16.74 -5.58
C LYS A 205 -9.66 -16.09 -4.65
N ALA A 206 -8.60 -15.47 -5.20
CA ALA A 206 -7.57 -14.82 -4.40
C ALA A 206 -8.13 -13.68 -3.54
N LEU A 207 -9.13 -12.94 -4.02
CA LEU A 207 -9.79 -11.88 -3.25
C LEU A 207 -10.71 -12.44 -2.15
N SER A 208 -11.34 -13.60 -2.36
CA SER A 208 -12.22 -14.24 -1.38
C SER A 208 -11.49 -14.96 -0.24
N GLU A 209 -10.20 -15.25 -0.41
CA GLU A 209 -9.37 -15.97 0.56
C GLU A 209 -8.81 -15.09 1.68
N ILE A 210 -8.98 -13.78 1.60
CA ILE A 210 -8.64 -12.90 2.72
C ILE A 210 -9.74 -13.06 3.78
N PRO A 211 -9.39 -13.33 5.04
CA PRO A 211 -10.37 -13.26 6.11
C PRO A 211 -10.97 -11.85 6.10
N ASN A 212 -12.29 -11.73 5.95
CA ASN A 212 -12.94 -10.48 6.27
C ASN A 212 -12.55 -10.14 7.71
N SER A 213 -11.96 -8.97 7.93
CA SER A 213 -11.96 -8.35 9.25
C SER A 213 -13.39 -7.89 9.54
N ASP A 214 -14.33 -8.83 9.63
CA ASP A 214 -15.74 -8.59 10.00
C ASP A 214 -15.85 -8.15 11.47
N ASP A 215 -14.74 -8.08 12.19
CA ASP A 215 -14.61 -7.49 13.52
C ASP A 215 -13.89 -6.12 13.49
N ASN A 216 -14.04 -5.36 12.40
CA ASN A 216 -13.63 -3.95 12.37
C ASN A 216 -14.58 -3.14 13.27
N ASN A 217 -14.29 -3.15 14.56
CA ASN A 217 -14.82 -2.14 15.48
C ASN A 217 -14.27 -0.78 15.03
N GLU A 218 -15.06 -0.06 14.23
CA GLU A 218 -14.70 1.25 13.68
C GLU A 218 -14.24 2.22 14.79
N GLU A 219 -14.86 2.17 15.97
CA GLU A 219 -14.43 2.99 17.12
C GLU A 219 -13.04 2.61 17.61
N LYS A 220 -12.69 1.31 17.61
CA LYS A 220 -11.34 0.85 17.96
C LYS A 220 -10.31 1.32 16.94
N ASP A 221 -10.60 1.14 15.65
CA ASP A 221 -9.72 1.61 14.57
C ASP A 221 -9.44 3.11 14.67
N ILE A 222 -10.47 3.90 14.98
CA ILE A 222 -10.34 5.34 15.15
C ILE A 222 -9.51 5.67 16.40
N LYS A 223 -9.70 4.96 17.51
CA LYS A 223 -8.89 5.12 18.74
C LYS A 223 -7.42 4.81 18.48
N ASP A 224 -7.12 3.67 17.84
CA ASP A 224 -5.75 3.28 17.52
C ASP A 224 -5.06 4.33 16.62
N LEU A 225 -5.79 4.87 15.63
CA LEU A 225 -5.31 5.97 14.79
C LEU A 225 -5.07 7.26 15.58
N LEU A 226 -5.98 7.61 16.49
CA LEU A 226 -5.86 8.80 17.34
C LEU A 226 -4.67 8.68 18.31
N GLU A 227 -4.44 7.49 18.87
CA GLU A 227 -3.28 7.22 19.71
C GLU A 227 -1.96 7.35 18.95
N LYS A 228 -1.90 6.82 17.73
CA LYS A 228 -0.71 6.85 16.87
C LYS A 228 -0.42 8.25 16.32
N ARG A 229 -1.43 8.95 15.81
CA ARG A 229 -1.28 10.23 15.08
C ARG A 229 -1.53 11.48 15.92
N LYS A 230 -2.12 11.33 17.12
CA LYS A 230 -2.54 12.42 18.03
C LYS A 230 -3.64 13.35 17.50
N TYR A 231 -4.03 13.22 16.24
CA TYR A 231 -5.18 13.89 15.64
C TYR A 231 -5.78 13.02 14.53
N ILE A 232 -7.08 13.22 14.31
CA ILE A 232 -7.85 12.56 13.24
C ILE A 232 -8.87 13.55 12.67
N VAL A 233 -9.26 13.35 11.41
CA VAL A 233 -10.38 14.07 10.80
C VAL A 233 -11.37 13.04 10.28
N LEU A 234 -12.55 12.98 10.89
CA LEU A 234 -13.65 12.15 10.40
C LEU A 234 -14.33 12.88 9.24
N GLN A 235 -14.29 12.30 8.05
CA GLN A 235 -14.91 12.86 6.84
C GLN A 235 -16.00 11.94 6.31
N GLY A 236 -17.02 12.51 5.67
CA GLY A 236 -18.15 11.75 5.14
C GLY A 236 -19.36 12.63 4.92
N ALA A 237 -20.37 12.11 4.21
CA ALA A 237 -21.61 12.83 3.94
C ALA A 237 -22.28 13.33 5.24
N PRO A 238 -23.08 14.41 5.19
CA PRO A 238 -23.93 14.81 6.32
C PRO A 238 -24.77 13.63 6.80
N GLY A 239 -24.91 13.46 8.13
CA GLY A 239 -25.73 12.38 8.72
C GLY A 239 -25.04 11.02 8.91
N THR A 240 -23.78 10.84 8.52
CA THR A 240 -23.05 9.55 8.70
C THR A 240 -22.51 9.31 10.11
N GLY A 241 -23.09 9.94 11.14
CA GLY A 241 -22.70 9.70 12.54
C GLY A 241 -21.34 10.24 13.00
N LYS A 242 -20.61 11.03 12.20
CA LYS A 242 -19.27 11.57 12.56
C LYS A 242 -19.19 12.18 13.96
N THR A 243 -20.13 13.08 14.27
CA THR A 243 -20.21 13.74 15.59
C THR A 243 -20.54 12.75 16.70
N TYR A 244 -21.42 11.79 16.43
CA TYR A 244 -21.77 10.73 17.38
C TYR A 244 -20.56 9.85 17.72
N THR A 245 -19.81 9.41 16.71
CA THR A 245 -18.58 8.62 16.88
C THR A 245 -17.51 9.40 17.64
N ALA A 246 -17.28 10.68 17.31
CA ALA A 246 -16.32 11.52 18.02
C ALA A 246 -16.68 11.67 19.51
N LEU A 247 -17.96 11.88 19.83
CA LEU A 247 -18.43 11.97 21.21
C LEU A 247 -18.32 10.63 21.97
N ASN A 248 -18.51 9.49 21.31
CA ASN A 248 -18.30 8.18 21.92
C ASN A 248 -16.83 7.93 22.27
N ILE A 249 -15.92 8.30 21.37
CA ILE A 249 -14.48 8.18 21.61
C ILE A 249 -14.06 9.11 22.76
N ALA A 250 -14.58 10.33 22.79
CA ALA A 250 -14.31 11.32 23.83
C ALA A 250 -14.63 10.82 25.26
N LYS A 251 -15.66 9.97 25.44
CA LYS A 251 -16.01 9.37 26.75
C LYS A 251 -14.87 8.55 27.36
N GLY A 252 -13.90 8.09 26.56
CA GLY A 252 -12.73 7.35 27.02
C GLY A 252 -11.59 8.22 27.57
N TYR A 253 -11.70 9.56 27.52
CA TYR A 253 -10.66 10.48 27.96
C TYR A 253 -11.07 11.26 29.22
N ASN A 254 -10.09 11.55 30.09
CA ASN A 254 -10.34 12.22 31.38
C ASN A 254 -10.85 13.66 31.22
N GLN A 255 -10.40 14.37 30.18
CA GLN A 255 -10.78 15.76 29.91
C GLN A 255 -11.03 15.91 28.42
N THR A 256 -12.18 16.49 28.06
CA THR A 256 -12.58 16.70 26.68
C THR A 256 -13.26 18.05 26.53
N PHE A 257 -13.01 18.70 25.39
CA PHE A 257 -13.65 19.95 24.99
C PHE A 257 -14.31 19.73 23.64
N PHE A 258 -15.52 20.25 23.47
CA PHE A 258 -16.25 20.17 22.22
C PHE A 258 -16.46 21.58 21.69
N GLU A 259 -15.94 21.85 20.50
CA GLU A 259 -15.99 23.15 19.83
C GLU A 259 -16.46 22.96 18.39
N GLN A 260 -17.22 23.93 17.86
CA GLN A 260 -17.64 23.94 16.46
C GLN A 260 -17.08 25.18 15.78
N PHE A 261 -16.29 24.98 14.73
CA PHE A 261 -15.77 26.09 13.93
C PHE A 261 -16.88 26.67 13.05
N HIS A 262 -17.04 27.99 13.13
CA HIS A 262 -17.87 28.78 12.23
C HIS A 262 -16.96 29.64 11.35
N ALA A 263 -17.48 30.18 10.25
CA ALA A 263 -16.72 31.05 9.36
C ALA A 263 -16.16 32.31 10.07
N GLU A 264 -16.76 32.69 11.20
CA GLU A 264 -16.38 33.83 12.03
C GLU A 264 -15.37 33.47 13.13
N THR A 265 -15.07 32.19 13.38
CA THR A 265 -14.11 31.78 14.42
C THR A 265 -12.71 32.26 14.06
N THR A 266 -12.16 33.19 14.85
CA THR A 266 -10.83 33.75 14.60
C THR A 266 -9.74 33.03 15.37
N PHE A 267 -8.48 33.25 14.98
CA PHE A 267 -7.31 32.79 15.76
C PHE A 267 -7.35 33.32 17.20
N SER A 268 -7.83 34.55 17.39
CA SER A 268 -7.93 35.17 18.70
C SER A 268 -8.97 34.52 19.61
N ASP A 269 -10.01 33.93 19.04
CA ASP A 269 -11.02 33.19 19.78
C ASP A 269 -10.54 31.78 20.18
N PHE A 270 -9.74 31.14 19.32
CA PHE A 270 -9.35 29.74 19.51
C PHE A 270 -8.00 29.54 20.21
N VAL A 271 -7.02 30.43 19.98
CA VAL A 271 -5.65 30.28 20.51
C VAL A 271 -5.34 31.33 21.56
N TYR A 272 -5.33 32.61 21.17
CA TYR A 272 -5.05 33.73 22.08
C TYR A 272 -5.40 35.07 21.43
N GLY A 273 -6.09 35.93 22.18
CA GLY A 273 -6.43 37.28 21.76
C GLY A 273 -6.56 38.23 22.94
N ILE A 274 -6.22 39.50 22.72
CA ILE A 274 -6.43 40.55 23.70
C ILE A 274 -7.90 40.95 23.62
N ARG A 275 -8.63 40.74 24.72
CA ARG A 275 -10.01 41.22 24.88
C ARG A 275 -9.97 42.55 25.65
N ALA A 276 -10.67 43.55 25.13
CA ALA A 276 -10.85 44.86 25.76
C ALA A 276 -11.95 44.81 26.83
#